data_AF-A0A3C0UJG5-F1
#
_entry.id   AF-A0A3C0UJG5-F1
#
_cell.length_a   1.000
_cell.length_b   1.000
_cell.length_c   1.000
_cell.angle_alpha   90.00
_cell.angle_beta   90.00
_cell.angle_gamma   90.00
#
_symmetry.space_group_name_H-M   'P 1'
#
loop_
_entity.id
_entity.type
_entity.pdbx_description
1 polymer ?
#
loop_
_entity_poly.entity_id
_entity_poly.type
_entity_poly.pdbx_seq_one_letter_code
_entity_poly.pdbx_strand_id
1 'polypeptide(L)'
;MLTALYHDLQGEIYDAPGYRAVGKIGETIVNLNPEDMIPLPEGAELMYLPGRTALMEKKGKTEPLASSLLAVAAMLPVGYTRTHLPAFEKHMDAPLLPLFGYTAAALYKDQIVVAAVPTSDNAKWHP
;
A
#
# COMPACT_ATOMS: atom_id res chain seq x y z
N MET A 1 -10.22 -9.47 -7.47
CA MET A 1 -10.30 -8.14 -6.83
C MET A 1 -9.05 -7.96 -5.98
N LEU A 2 -8.49 -6.76 -5.91
CA LEU A 2 -7.44 -6.43 -4.94
C LEU A 2 -8.11 -6.05 -3.63
N THR A 3 -7.77 -6.75 -2.55
CA THR A 3 -8.35 -6.50 -1.22
C THR A 3 -7.48 -5.50 -0.48
N ALA A 4 -8.10 -4.51 0.16
CA ALA A 4 -7.39 -3.53 0.97
C ALA A 4 -6.66 -4.21 2.14
N LEU A 5 -5.47 -3.70 2.47
CA LEU A 5 -4.71 -4.09 3.65
C LEU A 5 -4.81 -2.98 4.70
N TYR A 6 -4.79 -3.36 5.97
CA TYR A 6 -4.67 -2.43 7.08
C TYR A 6 -3.79 -3.02 8.18
N HIS A 7 -3.22 -2.14 8.99
CA HIS A 7 -2.50 -2.49 10.19
C HIS A 7 -3.36 -2.09 11.40
N ASP A 8 -3.53 -3.00 12.36
CA ASP A 8 -4.30 -2.73 13.58
C ASP A 8 -3.48 -1.92 14.60
N LEU A 9 -3.98 -1.78 15.84
CA LEU A 9 -3.22 -1.08 16.89
C LEU A 9 -2.26 -2.02 17.63
N GLN A 10 -2.32 -3.32 17.35
CA GLN A 10 -1.58 -4.37 18.04
C GLN A 10 -0.28 -4.74 17.31
N GLY A 11 -0.09 -4.29 16.06
CA GLY A 11 1.15 -4.54 15.31
C GLY A 11 0.97 -5.42 14.08
N GLU A 12 -0.26 -5.84 13.78
CA GLU A 12 -0.52 -6.89 12.81
C GLU A 12 -1.19 -6.35 11.55
N ILE A 13 -0.84 -6.95 10.41
CA ILE A 13 -1.40 -6.61 9.11
C ILE A 13 -2.49 -7.62 8.76
N TYR A 14 -3.66 -7.10 8.39
CA TYR A 14 -4.81 -7.89 7.95
C TYR A 14 -5.33 -7.39 6.62
N ASP A 15 -6.02 -8.28 5.90
CA ASP A 15 -6.86 -7.89 4.79
C ASP A 15 -8.25 -7.44 5.28
N ALA A 16 -8.92 -6.64 4.47
CA ALA A 16 -10.28 -6.19 4.69
C ALA A 16 -11.23 -6.84 3.65
N PRO A 17 -11.73 -8.07 3.88
CA PRO A 17 -12.62 -8.75 2.94
C PRO A 17 -13.82 -7.89 2.53
N GLY A 18 -14.09 -7.84 1.22
CA GLY A 18 -15.19 -7.05 0.66
C GLY A 18 -14.90 -5.56 0.49
N TYR A 19 -13.68 -5.10 0.84
CA TYR A 19 -13.21 -3.74 0.62
C TYR A 19 -12.09 -3.73 -0.43
N ARG A 20 -12.27 -2.95 -1.49
CA ARG A 20 -11.33 -2.89 -2.61
C ARG A 20 -10.16 -1.97 -2.25
N ALA A 21 -8.94 -2.40 -2.57
CA ALA A 21 -7.74 -1.61 -2.39
C ALA A 21 -7.72 -0.40 -3.35
N VAL A 22 -7.32 0.74 -2.81
CA VAL A 22 -7.14 2.01 -3.55
C VAL A 22 -5.73 2.54 -3.35
N GLY A 23 -5.25 3.29 -4.33
CA GLY A 23 -3.96 3.97 -4.31
C GLY A 23 -4.12 5.43 -4.69
N LYS A 24 -3.01 6.17 -4.68
CA LYS A 24 -2.98 7.60 -4.99
C LYS A 24 -2.01 7.91 -6.14
N ILE A 25 -2.51 8.64 -7.15
CA ILE A 25 -1.73 9.22 -8.25
C ILE A 25 -1.87 10.74 -8.16
N GLY A 26 -0.79 11.46 -7.90
CA GLY A 26 -0.88 12.89 -7.59
C GLY A 26 -1.81 13.08 -6.39
N GLU A 27 -2.87 13.88 -6.52
CA GLU A 27 -3.91 14.06 -5.49
C GLU A 27 -5.16 13.17 -5.68
N THR A 28 -5.19 12.35 -6.72
CA THR A 28 -6.34 11.53 -7.08
C THR A 28 -6.27 10.15 -6.44
N ILE A 29 -7.35 9.73 -5.78
CA ILE A 29 -7.52 8.36 -5.32
C ILE A 29 -8.10 7.52 -6.45
N VAL A 30 -7.46 6.39 -6.73
CA VAL A 30 -7.85 5.47 -7.80
C VAL A 30 -7.99 4.06 -7.25
N ASN A 31 -8.90 3.29 -7.86
CA ASN A 31 -8.95 1.85 -7.62
C ASN A 31 -7.68 1.21 -8.18
N LEU A 32 -7.01 0.40 -7.37
CA LEU A 32 -5.90 -0.40 -7.89
C LEU A 32 -6.43 -1.48 -8.84
N ASN A 33 -5.66 -1.77 -9.88
CA ASN A 33 -5.94 -2.83 -10.84
C ASN A 33 -4.85 -3.88 -10.79
N PRO A 34 -5.18 -5.20 -10.84
CA PRO A 34 -4.17 -6.25 -10.81
C PRO A 34 -3.07 -6.14 -11.88
N GLU A 35 -3.35 -5.50 -13.01
CA GLU A 35 -2.39 -5.27 -14.10
C GLU A 35 -1.30 -4.24 -13.75
N ASP A 36 -1.56 -3.36 -12.77
CA ASP A 36 -0.62 -2.35 -12.29
C ASP A 36 0.23 -2.85 -11.10
N MET A 37 0.03 -4.11 -10.69
CA MET A 37 0.61 -4.68 -9.48
C MET A 37 1.58 -5.81 -9.82
N ILE A 38 2.65 -5.92 -9.02
CA ILE A 38 3.57 -7.05 -9.02
C ILE A 38 3.52 -7.76 -7.65
N PRO A 39 3.86 -9.05 -7.56
CA PRO A 39 4.12 -9.68 -6.27
C PRO A 39 5.12 -8.85 -5.45
N LEU A 40 4.94 -8.80 -4.12
CA LEU A 40 5.87 -8.12 -3.22
C LEU A 40 7.30 -8.62 -3.51
N PRO A 41 8.22 -7.75 -3.97
CA PRO A 41 9.57 -8.18 -4.31
C PRO A 41 10.32 -8.72 -3.09
N GLU A 42 11.21 -9.68 -3.30
CA GLU A 42 12.16 -10.08 -2.27
C GLU A 42 12.98 -8.85 -1.82
N GLY A 43 13.21 -8.71 -0.52
CA GLY A 43 13.91 -7.56 0.06
C GLY A 43 13.05 -6.29 0.19
N ALA A 44 11.78 -6.32 -0.24
CA ALA A 44 10.83 -5.27 0.11
C ALA A 44 10.40 -5.38 1.58
N GLU A 45 10.10 -4.24 2.20
CA GLU A 45 9.66 -4.16 3.60
C GLU A 45 8.24 -3.60 3.66
N LEU A 46 7.36 -4.22 4.45
CA LEU A 46 6.03 -3.67 4.71
C LEU A 46 6.11 -2.61 5.80
N MET A 47 5.40 -1.51 5.56
CA MET A 47 5.41 -0.32 6.40
C MET A 47 3.98 -0.01 6.81
N TYR A 48 3.71 0.12 8.09
CA TYR A 48 2.49 0.78 8.54
C TYR A 48 2.72 2.30 8.59
N LEU A 49 1.64 3.06 8.46
CA LEU A 49 1.71 4.51 8.40
C LEU A 49 1.03 5.12 9.65
N PRO A 50 1.78 5.48 10.71
CA PRO A 50 1.20 6.04 11.94
C PRO A 50 0.31 7.25 11.67
N GLY A 51 -0.85 7.29 12.33
CA GLY A 51 -1.83 8.38 12.21
C GLY A 51 -2.45 8.54 10.81
N ARG A 52 -2.43 7.49 9.99
CA ARG A 52 -2.96 7.51 8.62
C ARG A 52 -3.93 6.35 8.45
N THR A 53 -5.23 6.62 8.48
CA THR A 53 -6.28 5.60 8.27
C THR A 53 -6.22 5.09 6.84
N ALA A 54 -6.30 3.78 6.64
CA ALA A 54 -6.42 3.18 5.32
C ALA A 54 -7.68 3.70 4.60
N LEU A 55 -7.53 4.18 3.37
CA LEU A 55 -8.66 4.39 2.47
C LEU A 55 -8.93 3.08 1.71
N MET A 56 -10.19 2.86 1.37
CA MET A 56 -10.64 1.75 0.55
C MET A 56 -11.82 2.17 -0.32
N GLU A 57 -12.21 1.32 -1.26
CA GLU A 57 -13.45 1.49 -2.02
C GLU A 57 -14.49 0.42 -1.65
N LYS A 58 -15.74 0.86 -1.46
CA LYS A 58 -16.92 -0.01 -1.30
C LYS A 58 -18.13 0.59 -2.02
N LYS A 59 -18.73 -0.18 -2.93
CA LYS A 59 -19.95 0.19 -3.67
C LYS A 59 -19.83 1.54 -4.42
N GLY A 60 -18.67 1.79 -5.02
CA GLY A 60 -18.35 2.99 -5.79
C GLY A 60 -17.96 4.20 -4.95
N LYS A 61 -17.76 4.04 -3.64
CA LYS A 61 -17.37 5.13 -2.73
C LYS A 61 -16.03 4.84 -2.09
N THR A 62 -15.16 5.85 -2.10
CA THR A 62 -13.91 5.85 -1.35
C THR A 62 -14.15 6.47 0.02
N GLU A 63 -13.84 5.74 1.08
CA GLU A 63 -13.98 6.22 2.47
C GLU A 63 -12.88 5.58 3.36
N PRO A 64 -12.57 6.17 4.53
CA PRO A 64 -11.69 5.55 5.50
C PRO A 64 -12.29 4.25 6.06
N LEU A 65 -11.47 3.23 6.28
CA LEU A 65 -11.93 1.92 6.77
C LEU A 65 -12.47 2.03 8.21
N ALA A 66 -11.62 2.48 9.14
CA ALA A 66 -11.97 2.92 10.49
C ALA A 66 -10.74 3.62 11.11
N SER A 67 -10.95 4.60 12.00
CA SER A 67 -9.86 5.48 12.47
C SER A 67 -8.66 4.76 13.11
N SER A 68 -8.85 3.57 13.67
CA SER A 68 -7.80 2.74 14.28
C SER A 68 -7.12 1.78 13.31
N LEU A 69 -7.54 1.73 12.05
CA LEU A 69 -7.04 0.79 11.03
C LEU A 69 -6.14 1.55 10.06
N LEU A 70 -4.84 1.42 10.30
CA LEU A 70 -3.81 2.22 9.66
C LEU A 70 -3.48 1.69 8.26
N ALA A 71 -3.10 2.59 7.37
CA ALA A 71 -2.68 2.26 6.03
C ALA A 71 -1.38 1.45 6.04
N VAL A 72 -1.34 0.43 5.17
CA VAL A 72 -0.15 -0.36 4.87
C VAL A 72 0.44 0.11 3.55
N ALA A 73 1.76 0.22 3.52
CA ALA A 73 2.57 0.50 2.36
C ALA A 73 3.71 -0.52 2.26
N ALA A 74 4.48 -0.45 1.19
CA ALA A 74 5.75 -1.15 1.09
C ALA A 74 6.89 -0.20 0.72
N MET A 75 8.09 -0.51 1.18
CA MET A 75 9.34 0.06 0.70
C MET A 75 9.97 -0.95 -0.27
N LEU A 76 10.33 -0.47 -1.46
CA LEU A 76 10.89 -1.31 -2.51
C LEU A 76 12.42 -1.29 -2.46
N PRO A 77 13.09 -2.41 -2.79
CA PRO A 77 14.51 -2.39 -3.06
C PRO A 77 14.81 -1.56 -4.32
N VAL A 78 16.10 -1.28 -4.55
CA VAL A 78 16.56 -0.66 -5.79
C VAL A 78 16.12 -1.49 -7.01
N GLY A 79 16.02 -0.86 -8.19
CA GLY A 79 15.60 -1.54 -9.42
C GLY A 79 14.08 -1.63 -9.61
N TYR A 80 13.28 -1.05 -8.71
CA TYR A 80 11.83 -0.92 -8.87
C TYR A 80 11.39 0.54 -8.83
N THR A 81 10.41 0.87 -9.67
CA THR A 81 9.75 2.19 -9.68
C THR A 81 8.33 2.02 -9.17
N ARG A 82 7.98 2.71 -8.08
CA ARG A 82 6.60 2.77 -7.60
C ARG A 82 5.72 3.50 -8.61
N THR A 83 4.49 3.03 -8.80
CA THR A 83 3.51 3.65 -9.70
C THR A 83 2.39 4.35 -8.95
N HIS A 84 2.06 3.90 -7.74
CA HIS A 84 1.03 4.49 -6.89
C HIS A 84 1.53 4.68 -5.46
N LEU A 85 1.13 5.78 -4.84
CA LEU A 85 1.30 6.01 -3.41
C LEU A 85 0.21 5.25 -2.63
N PRO A 86 0.48 4.84 -1.37
CA PRO A 86 -0.58 4.35 -0.49
C PRO A 86 -1.64 5.44 -0.28
N ALA A 87 -2.91 5.05 -0.30
CA ALA A 87 -4.03 5.94 -0.08
C ALA A 87 -4.45 5.93 1.38
N PHE A 88 -4.52 7.11 2.00
CA PHE A 88 -4.87 7.24 3.40
C PHE A 88 -5.54 8.58 3.69
N GLU A 89 -6.29 8.61 4.79
CA GLU A 89 -6.70 9.85 5.46
C GLU A 89 -5.71 10.15 6.59
N LYS A 90 -5.08 11.33 6.55
CA LYS A 90 -4.09 11.74 7.54
C LYS A 90 -4.79 12.39 8.74
N HIS A 91 -4.52 11.89 9.95
CA HIS A 91 -4.99 12.51 11.19
C HIS A 91 -4.26 13.84 11.45
N MET A 92 -4.90 14.72 12.22
CA MET A 92 -4.37 16.05 12.51
C MET A 92 -3.04 16.02 13.27
N ASP A 93 -2.85 15.04 14.14
CA ASP A 93 -1.67 14.79 14.97
C ASP A 93 -0.71 13.76 14.38
N ALA A 94 -0.94 13.31 13.15
CA ALA A 94 -0.13 12.27 12.52
C ALA A 94 1.34 12.73 12.37
N PRO A 95 2.32 11.91 12.79
CA PRO A 95 3.72 12.28 12.73
C PRO A 95 4.20 12.44 11.29
N LEU A 96 5.31 13.15 11.12
CA LEU A 96 6.03 13.16 9.85
C LEU A 96 6.54 11.74 9.58
N LEU A 97 6.29 11.25 8.37
CA LEU A 97 6.89 10.00 7.93
C LEU A 97 8.34 10.26 7.53
N PRO A 98 9.25 9.31 7.79
CA PRO A 98 10.57 9.31 7.15
C PRO A 98 10.43 9.40 5.63
N LEU A 99 11.43 10.02 4.98
CA LEU A 99 11.44 10.22 3.53
C LEU A 99 11.80 8.92 2.79
N PHE A 100 10.89 7.96 2.78
CA PHE A 100 11.01 6.69 2.05
C PHE A 100 10.10 6.64 0.83
N GLY A 101 10.42 5.73 -0.09
CA GLY A 101 9.66 5.50 -1.31
C GLY A 101 8.44 4.59 -1.09
N TYR A 102 7.46 5.03 -0.30
CA TYR A 102 6.26 4.23 0.00
C TYR A 102 5.43 3.94 -1.27
N THR A 103 5.14 2.68 -1.52
CA THR A 103 4.20 2.24 -2.57
C THR A 103 2.93 1.64 -1.98
N ALA A 104 1.83 1.71 -2.72
CA ALA A 104 0.58 1.06 -2.35
C ALA A 104 0.74 -0.46 -2.34
N ALA A 105 0.16 -1.11 -1.32
CA ALA A 105 0.13 -2.56 -1.16
C ALA A 105 -1.31 -3.07 -1.07
N ALA A 106 -1.55 -4.30 -1.53
CA ALA A 106 -2.86 -4.95 -1.48
C ALA A 106 -2.70 -6.47 -1.37
N LEU A 107 -3.77 -7.16 -0.99
CA LEU A 107 -3.83 -8.62 -1.08
C LEU A 107 -4.48 -9.05 -2.41
N TYR A 108 -3.88 -10.03 -3.08
CA TYR A 108 -4.40 -10.66 -4.28
C TYR A 108 -4.08 -12.15 -4.29
N LYS A 109 -5.13 -13.00 -4.31
CA LYS A 109 -4.97 -14.47 -4.37
C LYS A 109 -3.97 -15.00 -3.33
N ASP A 110 -4.17 -14.62 -2.06
CA ASP A 110 -3.34 -15.01 -0.92
C ASP A 110 -1.87 -14.53 -0.98
N GLN A 111 -1.58 -13.53 -1.81
CA GLN A 111 -0.26 -12.90 -1.92
C GLN A 111 -0.35 -11.40 -1.76
N ILE A 112 0.63 -10.81 -1.07
CA ILE A 112 0.77 -9.36 -1.04
C ILE A 112 1.39 -8.91 -2.36
N VAL A 113 0.74 -7.93 -2.97
CA VAL A 113 1.15 -7.31 -4.22
C VAL A 113 1.32 -5.81 -4.01
N VAL A 114 2.19 -5.19 -4.81
CA VAL A 114 2.54 -3.77 -4.70
C VAL A 114 2.44 -3.05 -6.04
N ALA A 115 2.12 -1.76 -6.00
CA ALA A 115 1.99 -0.93 -7.18
C ALA A 115 3.37 -0.46 -7.67
N ALA A 116 4.03 -1.28 -8.48
CA ALA A 116 5.39 -1.02 -8.94
C ALA A 116 5.68 -1.70 -10.27
N VAL A 117 6.71 -1.21 -10.96
CA VAL A 117 7.28 -1.85 -12.14
C VAL A 117 8.78 -2.09 -11.92
N PRO A 118 9.32 -3.25 -12.33
CA PRO A 118 10.76 -3.47 -12.36
C PRO A 118 11.36 -2.58 -13.45
N THR A 119 12.38 -1.81 -13.10
CA THR A 119 13.03 -0.84 -14.00
C THR A 119 14.51 -1.10 -14.21
N SER A 120 15.12 -2.01 -13.45
CA SER A 120 16.49 -2.47 -13.69
C SER A 120 16.69 -3.89 -13.17
N ASP A 121 17.72 -4.54 -13.70
CA ASP A 121 18.20 -5.82 -13.17
C ASP A 121 18.82 -5.61 -11.78
N ASN A 122 18.24 -6.27 -10.79
CA ASN A 122 18.61 -6.12 -9.40
C ASN A 122 19.64 -7.15 -8.92
N ALA A 123 20.06 -8.10 -9.76
CA ALA A 123 20.99 -9.17 -9.40
C ALA A 123 22.33 -8.64 -8.86
N LYS A 124 22.74 -7.43 -9.23
CA LYS A 124 23.97 -6.79 -8.73
C LYS A 124 23.88 -6.31 -7.28
N TRP A 125 22.67 -6.16 -6.74
CA TRP A 125 22.41 -5.61 -5.41
C TRP A 125 21.95 -6.68 -4.41
N HIS A 126 21.61 -7.87 -4.91
CA HIS A 126 21.26 -9.06 -4.13
C HIS A 126 22.27 -10.19 -4.46
N PRO A 127 23.53 -10.10 -3.97
CA PRO A 127 24.56 -11.11 -4.23
C PRO A 127 24.33 -12.43 -3.47
#